data_AF-A0A8S2YX42-F1
#
_entry.id   AF-A0A8S2YX42-F1
#
_cell.length_a   1.000
_cell.length_b   1.000
_cell.length_c   1.000
_cell.angle_alpha   90.00
_cell.angle_beta   90.00
_cell.angle_gamma   90.00
#
_symmetry.space_group_name_H-M   'P 1'
#
loop_
_entity.id
_entity.type
_entity.pdbx_description
1 polymer ?
#
loop_
_entity_poly.entity_id
_entity_poly.type
_entity_poly.pdbx_seq_one_letter_code
_entity_poly.pdbx_strand_id
1 'polypeptide(L)'
;MAMKPVSTSVWIGELTLDKLQHEMHVSENELAYLQQLVNLRSKKRQIQSPKDAGYARPSVIIDNFLYHGELKHAENKYLLNGLNIGHIIN
;
A
#
# COMPACT_ATOMS: atom_id res chain seq x y z
N MET A 1 -13.55 -34.65 11.97
CA MET A 1 -12.82 -33.66 12.78
C MET A 1 -12.49 -32.48 11.89
N ALA A 2 -13.14 -31.33 12.07
CA ALA A 2 -12.87 -30.13 11.28
C ALA A 2 -11.64 -29.40 11.83
N MET A 3 -10.61 -29.23 11.00
CA MET A 3 -9.44 -28.40 11.36
C MET A 3 -9.91 -26.95 11.51
N LYS A 4 -9.71 -26.37 12.69
CA LYS A 4 -9.94 -24.94 12.92
C LYS A 4 -8.94 -24.15 12.09
N PRO A 5 -9.34 -23.05 11.41
CA PRO A 5 -8.39 -22.18 10.75
C PRO A 5 -7.50 -21.54 11.82
N VAL A 6 -6.20 -21.86 11.77
CA VAL A 6 -5.20 -21.20 12.61
C VAL A 6 -5.05 -19.79 12.06
N SER A 7 -5.65 -18.82 12.75
CA SER A 7 -5.42 -17.40 12.48
C SER A 7 -3.99 -17.07 12.88
N THR A 8 -3.07 -17.30 11.96
CA THR A 8 -1.68 -16.89 12.11
C THR A 8 -1.60 -15.50 11.53
N SER A 9 -1.74 -14.48 12.38
CA SER A 9 -1.41 -13.11 12.02
C SER A 9 0.12 -13.02 11.86
N VAL A 10 0.63 -13.39 10.68
CA VAL A 10 2.06 -13.36 10.42
C VAL A 10 2.45 -11.96 9.96
N TRP A 11 3.29 -11.31 10.75
CA TRP A 11 3.87 -10.02 10.38
C TRP A 11 4.90 -10.26 9.26
N ILE A 12 4.54 -9.89 8.03
CA ILE A 12 5.39 -10.04 6.83
C ILE A 12 6.79 -9.41 7.02
N GLY A 13 6.94 -8.43 7.93
CA GLY A 13 8.22 -7.80 8.24
C GLY A 13 9.23 -8.68 8.99
N GLU A 14 8.81 -9.75 9.65
CA GLU A 14 9.68 -10.68 10.39
C GLU A 14 9.93 -12.00 9.64
N LEU A 15 9.18 -12.23 8.56
CA LEU A 15 9.36 -13.41 7.72
C LEU A 15 10.44 -13.14 6.68
N THR A 16 11.52 -13.92 6.73
CA THR A 16 12.47 -13.99 5.63
C THR A 16 11.82 -14.67 4.42
N LEU A 17 12.23 -14.27 3.22
CA LEU A 17 11.74 -14.86 1.96
C LEU A 17 11.87 -16.40 1.95
N ASP A 18 12.95 -16.91 2.55
CA ASP A 18 13.19 -18.35 2.70
C ASP A 18 12.11 -19.05 3.53
N LYS A 19 11.64 -18.44 4.64
CA LYS A 19 10.56 -19.03 5.46
C LYS A 19 9.23 -19.05 4.71
N LEU A 20 8.93 -18.01 3.95
CA LEU A 20 7.72 -17.94 3.13
C LEU A 20 7.70 -19.05 2.06
N GLN A 21 8.83 -19.30 1.38
CA GLN A 21 8.89 -20.35 0.37
C GLN A 21 8.94 -21.76 0.96
N HIS A 22 9.75 -21.98 2.00
CA HIS A 22 10.02 -23.34 2.51
C HIS A 22 9.02 -23.82 3.56
N GLU A 23 8.53 -22.94 4.43
CA GLU A 23 7.60 -23.32 5.51
C GLU A 23 6.14 -23.12 5.10
N MET A 24 5.85 -22.13 4.26
CA MET A 24 4.48 -21.76 3.88
C MET A 24 4.11 -22.14 2.44
N HIS A 25 5.02 -22.78 1.70
CA HIS A 25 4.81 -23.20 0.30
C HIS A 25 4.27 -22.09 -0.62
N VAL A 26 4.67 -20.85 -0.35
CA VAL A 26 4.22 -19.67 -1.10
C VAL A 26 4.75 -19.77 -2.53
N SER A 27 3.86 -19.61 -3.51
CA SER A 27 4.24 -19.61 -4.93
C SER A 27 5.12 -18.42 -5.27
N GLU A 28 5.90 -18.51 -6.36
CA GLU A 28 6.75 -17.41 -6.82
C GLU A 28 5.95 -16.11 -7.09
N ASN A 29 4.71 -16.25 -7.58
CA ASN A 29 3.83 -15.11 -7.82
C ASN A 29 3.40 -14.42 -6.51
N GLU A 30 3.05 -15.21 -5.51
CA GLU A 30 2.69 -14.68 -4.18
C GLU A 30 3.91 -14.09 -3.48
N LEU A 31 5.09 -14.68 -3.65
CA LEU A 31 6.34 -14.14 -3.13
C LEU A 31 6.66 -12.78 -3.76
N ALA A 32 6.52 -12.66 -5.08
CA ALA A 32 6.70 -11.40 -5.80
C ALA A 32 5.71 -10.33 -5.29
N TYR A 33 4.46 -10.71 -5.05
CA TYR A 33 3.46 -9.81 -4.48
C TYR A 33 3.81 -9.36 -3.05
N LEU A 34 4.24 -10.29 -2.19
CA LEU A 34 4.68 -9.98 -0.83
C LEU A 34 5.90 -9.05 -0.82
N GLN A 35 6.86 -9.27 -1.72
CA GLN A 35 8.01 -8.38 -1.91
C GLN A 35 7.56 -6.98 -2.32
N GLN A 36 6.59 -6.86 -3.24
CA GLN A 36 6.03 -5.56 -3.62
C GLN A 36 5.40 -4.84 -2.42
N LEU A 37 4.65 -5.53 -1.57
CA LEU A 37 4.07 -4.97 -0.35
C LEU A 37 5.15 -4.50 0.65
N VAL A 38 6.21 -5.28 0.84
CA VAL A 38 7.34 -4.89 1.71
C VAL A 38 8.06 -3.66 1.14
N ASN A 39 8.26 -3.62 -0.17
CA ASN A 39 8.86 -2.47 -0.86
C ASN A 39 7.99 -1.22 -0.71
N LEU A 40 6.67 -1.32 -0.88
CA LEU A 40 5.73 -0.22 -0.66
C LEU A 40 5.77 0.29 0.78
N ARG A 41 5.84 -0.60 1.77
CA ARG A 41 5.97 -0.22 3.18
C ARG A 41 7.26 0.56 3.44
N SER A 42 8.34 0.17 2.78
CA SER A 42 9.68 0.75 2.95
C SER A 42 9.92 2.01 2.13
N LYS A 43 9.04 2.33 1.16
CA LYS A 43 9.15 3.54 0.34
C LYS A 43 9.08 4.79 1.20
N LYS A 44 9.99 5.73 0.92
CA LYS A 44 9.99 7.05 1.54
C LYS A 44 8.72 7.79 1.11
N ARG A 45 7.97 8.25 2.11
CA ARG A 45 6.76 9.05 1.90
C ARG A 45 7.14 10.50 1.69
N GLN A 46 6.76 11.08 0.56
CA GLN A 46 6.98 12.49 0.31
C GLN A 46 5.79 13.28 0.87
N ILE A 47 5.99 13.86 2.05
CA ILE A 47 5.04 14.77 2.68
C ILE A 47 5.11 16.10 1.93
N GLN A 48 3.97 16.56 1.40
CA GLN A 48 3.88 17.88 0.77
C GLN A 48 3.80 18.94 1.87
N SER A 49 4.54 20.05 1.72
CA SER A 49 4.44 21.19 2.62
C SER A 49 3.00 21.71 2.63
N PRO A 50 2.45 22.23 3.75
CA PRO A 50 1.10 22.79 3.78
C PRO A 50 0.82 23.88 2.74
N LYS A 51 1.88 24.58 2.28
CA LYS A 51 1.77 25.59 1.21
C LYS A 51 1.60 24.96 -0.18
N ASP A 52 2.11 23.74 -0.36
CA ASP A 52 2.05 22.96 -1.60
C ASP A 52 0.89 21.95 -1.58
N ALA A 53 0.48 21.51 -0.39
CA ALA A 53 -0.66 20.64 -0.10
C ALA A 53 -1.98 21.46 -0.07
N GLY A 54 -2.29 22.05 -1.23
CA GLY A 54 -3.57 22.68 -1.49
C GLY A 54 -4.57 21.71 -2.11
N TYR A 55 -5.74 22.23 -2.52
CA TYR A 55 -6.76 21.46 -3.26
C TYR A 55 -6.17 20.72 -4.49
N ALA A 56 -5.07 21.22 -5.06
CA ALA A 56 -4.46 20.73 -6.30
C ALA A 56 -3.43 19.58 -6.13
N ARG A 57 -3.08 19.16 -4.91
CA ARG A 57 -2.09 18.09 -4.69
C ARG A 57 -2.44 17.23 -3.46
N PRO A 58 -2.13 15.93 -3.45
CA PRO A 58 -2.36 15.07 -2.30
C PRO A 58 -1.42 15.44 -1.15
N SER A 59 -1.85 15.22 0.09
CA SER A 59 -1.06 15.52 1.29
C SER A 59 0.24 14.71 1.36
N VAL A 60 0.21 13.45 0.91
CA VAL A 60 1.36 12.55 0.89
C VAL A 60 1.36 11.73 -0.40
N ILE A 61 2.52 11.64 -1.03
CA ILE A 61 2.77 10.73 -2.16
C ILE A 61 3.60 9.56 -1.62
N ILE A 62 3.06 8.35 -1.76
CA ILE A 62 3.72 7.11 -1.32
C ILE A 62 4.33 6.40 -2.52
N ASP A 63 3.59 6.34 -3.62
CA ASP A 63 4.04 5.80 -4.90
C ASP A 63 3.27 6.44 -6.07
N ASN A 64 3.67 6.14 -7.30
CA ASN A 64 3.01 6.64 -8.53
C ASN A 64 1.56 6.18 -8.70
N PHE A 65 1.07 5.27 -7.85
CA PHE A 65 -0.31 4.79 -7.85
C PHE A 65 -0.97 4.90 -6.46
N LEU A 66 -0.23 5.33 -5.43
CA LEU A 66 -0.71 5.33 -4.05
C LEU A 66 -0.45 6.69 -3.39
N TYR A 67 -1.55 7.34 -3.02
CA TYR A 67 -1.57 8.68 -2.48
C TYR A 67 -2.39 8.70 -1.19
N HIS A 68 -2.08 9.63 -0.31
CA HIS A 68 -2.88 9.90 0.87
C HIS A 68 -3.26 11.38 0.90
N GLY A 69 -4.53 11.65 1.17
CA GLY A 69 -5.07 13.00 1.20
C GLY A 69 -6.24 13.14 2.17
N GLU A 70 -6.53 14.38 2.52
CA GLU A 70 -7.76 14.79 3.23
C GLU A 70 -9.01 14.75 2.35
N LEU A 71 -10.18 14.84 2.99
CA LEU A 71 -11.51 14.86 2.35
C LEU A 71 -11.59 15.80 1.14
N LYS A 72 -11.04 17.02 1.25
CA LYS A 72 -11.04 18.01 0.17
C LYS A 72 -10.38 17.51 -1.13
N HIS A 73 -9.42 16.59 -1.03
CA HIS A 73 -8.77 15.98 -2.20
C HIS A 73 -9.64 14.88 -2.82
N ALA A 74 -10.34 14.11 -1.98
CA ALA A 74 -11.29 13.08 -2.43
C ALA A 74 -12.51 13.69 -3.15
N GLU A 75 -12.87 14.92 -2.82
CA GLU A 75 -13.92 15.68 -3.51
C GLU A 75 -13.42 16.37 -4.79
N ASN A 76 -12.10 16.52 -4.97
CA ASN A 76 -11.52 17.20 -6.12
C ASN A 76 -11.40 16.28 -7.35
N LYS A 77 -12.44 16.28 -8.19
CA LYS A 77 -12.44 15.52 -9.46
C LYS A 77 -11.27 15.86 -10.39
N TYR A 78 -10.80 17.11 -10.42
CA TYR A 78 -9.68 17.50 -11.29
C TYR A 78 -8.37 16.87 -10.82
N LEU A 79 -8.15 16.84 -9.51
CA LEU A 79 -6.98 16.17 -8.92
C LEU A 79 -7.02 14.66 -9.17
N LEU A 80 -8.17 14.03 -8.90
CA LEU A 80 -8.33 12.59 -9.09
C LEU A 80 -8.13 12.20 -10.56
N ASN A 81 -8.71 12.95 -11.50
CA ASN A 81 -8.52 12.71 -12.93
C ASN A 81 -7.07 12.96 -13.36
N GLY A 82 -6.44 14.02 -12.87
CA GLY A 82 -5.05 14.36 -13.21
C GLY A 82 -4.04 13.32 -12.71
N LEU A 83 -4.35 12.63 -11.60
CA LEU A 83 -3.56 11.52 -11.06
C LEU A 83 -4.05 10.15 -11.54
N ASN A 84 -5.07 10.10 -12.40
CA ASN A 84 -5.72 8.88 -12.88
C ASN A 84 -6.16 7.93 -11.74
N ILE A 85 -6.75 8.48 -10.69
CA ILE A 85 -7.25 7.73 -9.54
C ILE A 85 -8.55 7.03 -9.91
N GLY A 86 -8.51 5.70 -10.01
CA GLY A 86 -9.70 4.87 -10.21
C GLY A 86 -10.39 4.44 -8.92
N HIS A 87 -9.69 4.49 -7.78
CA HIS A 87 -10.17 3.93 -6.51
C HIS A 87 -9.83 4.83 -5.33
N ILE A 88 -10.78 4.99 -4.41
CA ILE A 88 -10.61 5.70 -3.14
C ILE A 88 -10.94 4.73 -2.01
N ILE A 89 -10.06 4.68 -1.02
CA ILE A 89 -10.26 3.96 0.24
C ILE A 89 -10.43 5.04 1.32
N ASN A 90 -11.62 5.09 1.94
CA ASN A 90 -11.95 6.01 3.03
C ASN A 90 -11.82 5.30 4.37
#